data_AF-A0A2E3J7A4-F1
#
_entry.id   AF-A0A2E3J7A4-F1
#
_cell.length_a   1.000
_cell.length_b   1.000
_cell.length_c   1.000
_cell.angle_alpha   90.00
_cell.angle_beta   90.00
_cell.angle_gamma   90.00
#
_symmetry.space_group_name_H-M   'P 1'
#
loop_
_entity.id
_entity.type
_entity.pdbx_description
1 polymer ?
#
loop_
_entity_poly.entity_id
_entity_poly.type
_entity_poly.pdbx_seq_one_letter_code
_entity_poly.pdbx_strand_id
1 'polypeptide(L)'
;MFPVLRSIRSDETSEDLERCNERGAYVVEVHLQTQDVNPTDERLRPFYRRVAELGTILMVYTGPEHSSEVTGHALTDPAGLLPALDEGCTVVAAHSGMGSDLDP
;
A
#
# COMPACT_ATOMS: atom_id res chain seq x y z
N MET A 1 17.30 11.71 2.85
CA MET A 1 16.37 11.17 1.84
C MET A 1 16.00 9.80 2.34
N PHE A 2 14.76 9.62 2.79
CA PHE A 2 14.31 8.33 3.30
C PHE A 2 14.26 7.33 2.14
N PRO A 3 14.90 6.15 2.23
CA PRO A 3 14.79 5.15 1.18
C PRO A 3 13.35 4.63 1.20
N VAL A 4 12.58 5.01 0.18
CA VAL A 4 11.19 4.62 -0.05
C VAL A 4 11.16 3.64 -1.22
N LEU A 5 10.58 2.46 -1.01
CA LEU A 5 10.20 1.57 -2.11
C LEU A 5 8.86 2.04 -2.66
N ARG A 6 8.86 2.43 -3.94
CA ARG A 6 7.69 2.98 -4.63
C ARG A 6 7.29 2.05 -5.76
N SER A 7 6.61 0.94 -5.44
CA SER A 7 5.80 0.14 -6.37
C SER A 7 5.39 -1.16 -5.68
N ILE A 8 4.09 -1.49 -5.70
CA ILE A 8 3.66 -2.90 -5.71
C ILE A 8 2.86 -3.10 -6.99
N ARG A 9 3.16 -4.18 -7.69
CA ARG A 9 2.31 -4.78 -8.73
C ARG A 9 1.81 -6.12 -8.22
N SER A 10 0.75 -6.66 -8.80
CA SER A 10 0.17 -7.95 -8.40
C SER A 10 1.16 -9.14 -8.50
N ASP A 11 2.26 -8.98 -9.24
CA ASP A 11 3.33 -9.95 -9.46
C ASP A 11 4.64 -9.65 -8.70
N GLU A 12 4.72 -8.55 -7.96
CA GLU A 12 5.92 -8.17 -7.19
C GLU A 12 6.20 -9.18 -6.06
N THR A 13 7.41 -9.72 -6.07
CA THR A 13 7.90 -10.65 -5.07
C THR A 13 8.45 -9.89 -3.86
N SER A 14 8.41 -10.52 -2.68
CA SER A 14 9.03 -10.01 -1.45
C SER A 14 10.52 -9.67 -1.55
N GLU A 15 11.21 -10.05 -2.64
CA GLU A 15 12.65 -9.86 -2.84
C GLU A 15 13.03 -8.38 -2.97
N ASP A 16 12.20 -7.57 -3.61
CA ASP A 16 12.45 -6.13 -3.77
C ASP A 16 12.29 -5.39 -2.44
N LEU A 17 11.26 -5.78 -1.67
CA LEU A 17 11.04 -5.32 -0.30
C LEU A 17 12.24 -5.65 0.60
N GLU A 18 12.72 -6.89 0.58
CA GLU A 18 13.87 -7.33 1.35
C GLU A 18 15.15 -6.57 0.99
N ARG A 19 15.46 -6.46 -0.30
CA ARG A 19 16.64 -5.73 -0.78
C ARG A 19 16.61 -4.25 -0.39
N CYS A 20 15.44 -3.63 -0.40
CA CYS A 20 15.26 -2.26 0.07
C CYS A 20 15.42 -2.15 1.58
N ASN A 21 14.84 -3.09 2.34
CA ASN A 21 14.98 -3.14 3.80
C ASN A 21 16.44 -3.31 4.24
N GLU A 22 17.20 -4.19 3.58
CA GLU A 22 18.65 -4.37 3.79
C GLU A 22 19.46 -3.08 3.56
N ARG A 23 18.96 -2.19 2.69
CA ARG A 23 19.55 -0.86 2.41
C ARG A 23 19.02 0.23 3.35
N GLY A 24 18.23 -0.13 4.35
CA GLY A 24 17.69 0.77 5.38
C GLY A 24 16.31 1.37 5.05
N ALA A 25 15.61 0.88 4.03
CA ALA A 25 14.21 1.25 3.81
C ALA A 25 13.33 0.73 4.95
N TYR A 26 12.46 1.60 5.46
CA TYR A 26 11.54 1.27 6.55
C TYR A 26 10.09 1.63 6.23
N VAL A 27 9.82 2.16 5.03
CA VAL A 27 8.47 2.44 4.52
C VAL A 27 8.34 1.91 3.10
N VAL A 28 7.20 1.26 2.82
CA VAL A 28 6.74 0.95 1.47
C VAL A 28 5.47 1.75 1.18
N GLU A 29 5.43 2.39 0.03
CA GLU A 29 4.33 3.28 -0.38
C GLU A 29 3.49 2.67 -1.50
N VAL A 30 2.17 2.72 -1.33
CA VAL A 30 1.19 2.06 -2.19
C VAL A 30 0.11 3.04 -2.65
N HIS A 31 0.02 3.25 -3.96
CA HIS A 31 -0.99 4.11 -4.57
C HIS A 31 -2.02 3.25 -5.32
N LEU A 32 -3.04 2.78 -4.61
CA LEU A 32 -4.02 1.81 -5.13
C LEU A 32 -4.67 2.25 -6.44
N GLN A 33 -5.04 3.53 -6.53
CA GLN A 33 -5.74 4.12 -7.68
C GLN A 33 -4.87 4.36 -8.92
N THR A 34 -3.54 4.40 -8.79
CA THR A 34 -2.65 4.53 -9.96
C THR A 34 -2.01 3.19 -10.34
N GLN A 35 -1.99 2.24 -9.41
CA GLN A 35 -1.37 0.93 -9.58
C GLN A 35 -2.39 -0.18 -9.89
N ASP A 36 -3.69 0.12 -9.79
CA ASP A 36 -4.80 -0.84 -9.96
C ASP A 36 -4.66 -2.07 -9.05
N VAL A 37 -4.22 -1.82 -7.81
CA VAL A 37 -4.01 -2.86 -6.79
C VAL A 37 -5.22 -2.91 -5.89
N ASN A 38 -5.89 -4.06 -5.87
CA ASN A 38 -6.93 -4.32 -4.87
C ASN A 38 -6.29 -4.72 -3.53
N PRO A 39 -6.37 -3.91 -2.47
CA PRO A 39 -5.74 -4.22 -1.18
C PRO A 39 -6.39 -5.42 -0.48
N THR A 40 -7.56 -5.86 -0.94
CA THR A 40 -8.25 -7.04 -0.41
C THR A 40 -7.93 -8.33 -1.16
N ASP A 41 -7.06 -8.31 -2.17
CA ASP A 41 -6.67 -9.53 -2.88
C ASP A 41 -5.89 -10.45 -1.93
N GLU A 42 -6.40 -11.67 -1.72
CA GLU A 42 -5.75 -12.66 -0.85
C GLU A 42 -4.32 -13.01 -1.29
N ARG A 43 -4.00 -12.82 -2.56
CA ARG A 43 -2.64 -13.01 -3.10
C ARG A 43 -1.63 -12.05 -2.51
N LEU A 44 -2.06 -10.92 -1.92
CA LEU A 44 -1.19 -9.96 -1.25
C LEU A 44 -0.87 -10.34 0.20
N ARG A 45 -1.57 -11.33 0.79
CA ARG A 45 -1.31 -11.76 2.18
C ARG A 45 0.15 -12.15 2.44
N PRO A 46 0.83 -12.94 1.58
CA PRO A 46 2.25 -13.24 1.76
C PRO A 46 3.13 -11.99 1.76
N PHE A 47 2.80 -11.00 0.92
CA PHE A 47 3.51 -9.72 0.88
C PHE A 47 3.30 -8.93 2.19
N TYR A 48 2.06 -8.80 2.66
CA TYR A 48 1.76 -8.13 3.94
C TYR A 48 2.46 -8.79 5.12
N ARG A 49 2.43 -10.12 5.20
CA ARG A 49 3.17 -10.84 6.23
C ARG A 49 4.65 -10.52 6.19
N ARG A 50 5.24 -10.43 5.00
CA ARG A 50 6.65 -10.08 4.87
C ARG A 50 6.95 -8.66 5.30
N VAL A 51 6.10 -7.70 4.95
CA VAL A 51 6.20 -6.31 5.42
C VAL A 51 6.21 -6.26 6.95
N ALA A 52 5.31 -7.00 7.59
CA ALA A 52 5.22 -7.11 9.04
C ALA A 52 6.48 -7.74 9.66
N GLU A 53 6.96 -8.87 9.12
CA GLU A 53 8.17 -9.57 9.58
C GLU A 53 9.43 -8.69 9.51
N LEU A 54 9.53 -7.86 8.47
CA LEU A 54 10.64 -6.92 8.28
C LEU A 54 10.51 -5.65 9.13
N GLY A 55 9.41 -5.47 9.86
CA GLY A 55 9.11 -4.24 10.61
C GLY A 55 8.98 -3.01 9.70
N THR A 56 8.66 -3.20 8.43
CA THR A 56 8.47 -2.11 7.46
C THR A 56 7.07 -1.54 7.62
N ILE A 57 6.94 -0.21 7.54
CA ILE A 57 5.65 0.47 7.58
C ILE A 57 5.00 0.41 6.20
N LEU A 58 3.73 -0.03 6.16
CA LEU A 58 2.91 -0.01 4.96
C LEU A 58 2.13 1.30 4.88
N MET A 59 2.53 2.22 4.00
CA MET A 59 1.78 3.46 3.75
C MET A 59 0.91 3.32 2.50
N VAL A 60 -0.40 3.46 2.66
CA VAL A 60 -1.38 3.27 1.58
C VAL A 60 -2.21 4.53 1.39
N TYR A 61 -2.35 4.98 0.14
CA TYR A 61 -3.07 6.18 -0.22
C TYR A 61 -4.58 5.88 -0.32
N THR A 62 -5.31 6.24 0.73
CA THR A 62 -6.75 5.98 0.92
C THR A 62 -7.61 7.22 0.72
N GLY A 63 -7.42 7.95 -0.38
CA GLY A 63 -8.21 9.14 -0.69
C GLY A 63 -7.85 9.72 -2.06
N PRO A 64 -8.41 10.88 -2.44
CA PRO A 64 -8.21 11.43 -3.77
C PRO A 64 -6.75 11.74 -4.06
N GLU A 65 -6.27 11.23 -5.20
CA GLU A 65 -5.00 11.61 -5.79
C GLU A 65 -5.27 12.59 -6.94
N HIS A 66 -4.65 13.78 -6.90
CA HIS A 66 -4.83 14.83 -7.89
C HIS A 66 -3.61 14.99 -8.82
N SER A 67 -2.51 14.29 -8.53
CA SER A 67 -1.25 14.45 -9.25
C SER A 67 -1.04 13.47 -10.40
N SER A 68 -1.97 12.53 -10.65
CA SER A 68 -1.82 11.47 -11.66
C SER A 68 -3.17 11.03 -12.23
N GLU A 69 -3.16 10.38 -13.41
CA GLU A 69 -4.33 9.67 -13.92
C GLU A 69 -4.67 8.51 -12.97
N VAL A 70 -5.92 8.44 -12.54
CA VAL A 70 -6.42 7.44 -11.60
C VAL A 70 -7.40 6.49 -12.29
N THR A 71 -7.34 5.19 -11.98
CA THR A 71 -8.27 4.19 -12.50
C THR A 71 -9.62 4.21 -11.76
N GLY A 72 -9.70 4.90 -10.62
CA GLY A 72 -10.92 5.13 -9.83
C GLY A 72 -10.65 5.13 -8.32
N HIS A 73 -11.60 5.63 -7.53
CA HIS A 73 -11.51 5.71 -6.06
C HIS A 73 -12.12 4.52 -5.32
N ALA A 74 -12.70 3.55 -6.03
CA ALA A 74 -13.34 2.38 -5.41
C ALA A 74 -12.39 1.53 -4.55
N LEU A 75 -11.07 1.62 -4.80
CA LEU A 75 -10.04 0.88 -4.06
C LEU A 75 -9.50 1.66 -2.87
N THR A 76 -9.88 2.93 -2.66
CA THR A 76 -9.26 3.79 -1.64
C THR A 76 -9.96 3.75 -0.28
N ASP A 77 -10.98 2.92 -0.10
CA ASP A 77 -11.62 2.72 1.21
C ASP A 77 -10.61 2.13 2.23
N PRO A 78 -10.35 2.82 3.37
CA PRO A 78 -9.48 2.29 4.42
C PRO A 78 -9.87 0.91 4.95
N ALA A 79 -11.15 0.52 4.87
CA ALA A 79 -11.60 -0.82 5.23
C ALA A 79 -10.91 -1.91 4.41
N GLY A 80 -10.45 -1.58 3.20
CA GLY A 80 -9.65 -2.47 2.36
C GLY A 80 -8.29 -2.87 2.97
N LEU A 81 -7.83 -2.18 4.02
CA LEU A 81 -6.54 -2.45 4.69
C LEU A 81 -6.63 -3.50 5.81
N LEU A 82 -7.82 -4.00 6.12
CA LEU A 82 -8.02 -5.04 7.14
C LEU A 82 -7.13 -6.29 6.90
N PRO A 83 -6.99 -6.82 5.67
CA PRO A 83 -6.11 -7.97 5.44
C PRO A 83 -4.64 -7.70 5.78
N ALA A 84 -4.15 -6.47 5.56
CA ALA A 84 -2.78 -6.11 5.95
C ALA A 84 -2.62 -6.05 7.47
N LEU A 85 -3.62 -5.52 8.17
CA LEU A 85 -3.65 -5.50 9.64
C LEU A 85 -3.71 -6.92 10.22
N ASP A 86 -4.49 -7.82 9.63
CA ASP A 86 -4.61 -9.22 10.04
C ASP A 86 -3.26 -9.98 9.92
N GLU A 87 -2.45 -9.66 8.92
CA GLU A 87 -1.10 -10.23 8.74
C GLU A 87 -0.04 -9.57 9.63
N GLY A 88 -0.41 -8.55 10.42
CA GLY A 88 0.45 -7.90 11.42
C GLY A 88 1.15 -6.62 10.97
N CYS A 89 0.77 -6.03 9.82
CA CYS A 89 1.39 -4.80 9.34
C CYS A 89 1.17 -3.62 10.30
N THR A 90 2.17 -2.74 10.40
CA THR A 90 1.95 -1.35 10.82
C THR A 90 1.53 -0.54 9.61
N VAL A 91 0.33 0.02 9.64
CA VAL A 91 -0.29 0.68 8.48
C VAL A 91 -0.45 2.19 8.70
N VAL A 92 -0.13 2.97 7.68
CA VAL A 92 -0.45 4.40 7.57
C VAL A 92 -1.43 4.61 6.43
N ALA A 93 -2.67 4.97 6.76
CA ALA A 93 -3.70 5.36 5.80
C ALA A 93 -3.50 6.83 5.40
N ALA A 94 -2.74 7.07 4.33
CA ALA A 94 -2.53 8.40 3.78
C ALA A 94 -3.86 8.96 3.23
N HIS A 95 -4.03 10.28 3.33
CA HIS A 95 -5.30 10.99 3.09
C HIS A 95 -6.46 10.64 4.05
N SER A 96 -6.24 9.78 5.05
CA SER A 96 -7.19 9.52 6.14
C SER A 96 -8.59 9.07 5.68
N GLY A 97 -8.73 8.38 4.56
CA GLY A 97 -10.05 7.95 4.07
C GLY A 97 -10.94 9.08 3.59
N MET A 98 -10.40 10.29 3.35
CA MET A 98 -11.22 11.42 2.90
C MET A 98 -11.85 11.08 1.56
N GLY A 99 -13.18 11.13 1.51
CA GLY A 99 -13.92 11.09 0.26
C GLY A 99 -13.60 12.31 -0.59
N SER A 100 -13.79 12.15 -1.90
CA SER A 100 -13.71 13.24 -2.87
C SER A 100 -15.11 13.70 -3.28
N ASP A 101 -15.23 14.92 -3.79
CA ASP A 101 -16.49 15.39 -4.42
C ASP A 101 -16.89 14.57 -5.67
N LEU A 102 -16.04 13.60 -6.08
CA LEU A 102 -16.23 12.71 -7.20
C LEU A 102 -16.67 11.30 -6.77
N ASP A 103 -16.74 11.03 -5.47
CA ASP A 103 -17.32 9.78 -4.95
C ASP A 103 -18.86 9.87 -4.98
N PRO A 104 -19.55 8.84 -5.50
CA PRO A 104 -21.00 8.85 -5.69
C PRO A 104 -21.81 8.86 -4.39
#